data_AF-A0A0B6YXG8-F1
#
_entry.id   AF-A0A0B6YXG8-F1
#
_cell.length_a   1.000
_cell.length_b   1.000
_cell.length_c   1.000
_cell.angle_alpha   90.00
_cell.angle_beta   90.00
_cell.angle_gamma   90.00
#
_symmetry.space_group_name_H-M   'P 1'
#
loop_
_entity.id
_entity.type
_entity.pdbx_description
1 polymer ?
#
loop_
_entity_poly.entity_id
_entity_poly.type
_entity_poly.pdbx_seq_one_letter_code
_entity_poly.pdbx_strand_id
1 'polypeptide(L)' 'VYDRRNWLIHLHYVRKEFETCKALIREQLSEAGGMCEYAVYVQGLIMRQDGKIQESLDLFQTCALLNPE' A
#
# COMPACT_ATOMS: atom_id res chain seq x y z
N VAL A 1 -11.48 -8.62 8.12
CA VAL A 1 -11.13 -7.76 9.29
C VAL A 1 -9.94 -6.85 9.01
N TYR A 2 -9.04 -7.21 8.07
CA TYR A 2 -7.82 -6.47 7.74
C TYR A 2 -8.00 -5.13 6.97
N ASP A 3 -9.20 -4.81 6.51
CA ASP A 3 -9.47 -3.61 5.67
C ASP A 3 -9.88 -2.35 6.45
N ARG A 4 -9.82 -2.40 7.79
CA ARG A 4 -10.45 -1.40 8.67
C ARG A 4 -9.89 0.02 8.44
N ARG A 5 -8.68 0.18 7.90
CA ARG A 5 -8.06 1.50 7.63
C ARG A 5 -7.77 1.76 6.15
N ASN A 6 -8.26 0.93 5.21
CA ASN A 6 -8.06 1.16 3.76
C ASN A 6 -8.59 2.53 3.32
N TRP A 7 -9.76 2.93 3.83
CA TRP A 7 -10.36 4.24 3.55
C TRP A 7 -9.47 5.40 4.03
N LEU A 8 -8.78 5.23 5.16
CA LEU A 8 -7.92 6.25 5.74
C LEU A 8 -6.62 6.37 4.92
N ILE A 9 -6.04 5.24 4.53
CA ILE A 9 -4.92 5.18 3.57
C ILE A 9 -5.31 5.89 2.27
N HIS A 10 -6.49 5.60 1.72
CA HIS A 10 -6.97 6.24 0.49
C HIS A 10 -7.12 7.76 0.65
N LEU A 11 -7.70 8.21 1.75
CA LEU A 11 -7.90 9.63 2.05
C LEU A 11 -6.57 10.40 2.03
N HIS A 12 -5.56 9.89 2.73
CA HIS A 12 -4.23 10.52 2.79
C HIS A 12 -3.51 10.44 1.44
N TYR A 13 -3.65 9.33 0.71
CA TYR A 13 -3.09 9.19 -0.64
C TYR A 13 -3.65 10.24 -1.61
N VAL A 14 -4.97 10.42 -1.67
CA VAL A 14 -5.62 11.40 -2.56
C VAL A 14 -5.23 12.84 -2.21
N ARG A 15 -5.03 13.13 -0.91
CA ARG A 15 -4.53 14.42 -0.44
C ARG A 15 -3.02 14.63 -0.67
N LYS A 16 -2.32 13.64 -1.22
CA LYS A 16 -0.85 13.63 -1.40
C LYS A 16 -0.07 13.74 -0.09
N GLU A 17 -0.68 13.32 1.01
CA GLU A 17 -0.05 13.26 2.33
C GLU A 17 0.73 11.93 2.46
N PHE A 18 1.77 11.79 1.64
CA PHE A 18 2.44 10.50 1.44
C PHE A 18 3.18 9.98 2.68
N GLU A 19 3.72 10.86 3.52
CA GLU A 19 4.39 10.42 4.75
C GLU A 19 3.41 9.81 5.76
N THR A 20 2.23 10.43 5.94
CA THR A 20 1.14 9.87 6.72
C THR A 20 0.64 8.56 6.13
N CYS A 21 0.51 8.50 4.80
CA CYS A 21 0.09 7.30 4.09
C CYS A 21 1.09 6.15 4.30
N LYS A 22 2.40 6.41 4.21
CA LYS A 22 3.47 5.43 4.48
C LYS A 22 3.42 4.90 5.92
N ALA A 23 3.15 5.76 6.90
CA ALA A 23 3.02 5.35 8.30
C ALA A 23 1.82 4.40 8.52
N LEU A 24 0.65 4.76 7.98
CA LEU A 24 -0.56 3.94 8.06
C LEU A 24 -0.42 2.59 7.35
N ILE A 25 0.22 2.59 6.18
CA ILE A 25 0.52 1.36 5.45
C ILE A 25 1.40 0.42 6.30
N ARG A 26 2.47 0.94 6.92
CA ARG A 26 3.35 0.12 7.78
C ARG A 26 2.60 -0.49 8.95
N GLU A 27 1.76 0.29 9.63
CA GLU A 27 0.96 -0.19 10.75
C GLU A 27 0.00 -1.29 10.28
N GLN A 28 -0.73 -1.06 9.18
CA GLN A 28 -1.70 -2.03 8.68
C GLN A 28 -1.03 -3.31 8.16
N LEU A 29 0.12 -3.22 7.49
CA LEU A 29 0.89 -4.40 7.08
C LEU A 29 1.44 -5.16 8.28
N SER A 30 1.87 -4.47 9.33
CA SER A 30 2.32 -5.12 10.58
C SER A 30 1.17 -5.86 11.27
N GLU A 31 -0.02 -5.28 11.34
CA GLU A 31 -1.22 -5.92 11.91
C GLU A 31 -1.72 -7.09 11.05
N ALA A 32 -1.58 -6.99 9.73
CA ALA A 32 -2.03 -7.99 8.77
C ALA A 32 -1.00 -9.09 8.47
N GLY A 33 0.17 -9.06 9.11
CA GLY A 33 1.27 -10.00 8.80
C GLY A 33 1.72 -9.92 7.34
N GLY A 34 1.66 -8.74 6.73
CA GLY A 34 1.96 -8.49 5.32
C GLY A 34 0.80 -8.81 4.35
N MET A 35 -0.33 -9.34 4.83
CA MET A 35 -1.44 -9.79 3.99
C MET A 35 -2.54 -8.72 3.84
N CYS A 36 -2.19 -7.55 3.31
CA CYS A 36 -3.17 -6.50 3.00
C CYS A 36 -2.93 -5.94 1.59
N GLU A 37 -3.66 -6.48 0.61
CA GLU A 37 -3.52 -6.14 -0.81
C GLU A 37 -3.58 -4.63 -1.06
N TYR A 38 -4.58 -3.95 -0.48
CA TYR A 38 -4.76 -2.51 -0.68
C TYR A 38 -3.59 -1.67 -0.15
N ALA A 39 -3.04 -2.03 1.01
CA ALA A 39 -1.90 -1.32 1.59
C ALA A 39 -0.64 -1.50 0.73
N VAL A 40 -0.39 -2.72 0.23
CA VAL A 40 0.72 -3.01 -0.71
C VAL A 40 0.52 -2.24 -2.02
N TYR A 41 -0.70 -2.20 -2.55
CA TYR A 41 -1.03 -1.49 -3.78
C TYR A 41 -0.75 0.02 -3.68
N VAL A 42 -1.27 0.66 -2.63
CA VAL A 42 -1.03 2.11 -2.41
C VAL A 42 0.45 2.39 -2.16
N GLN A 43 1.17 1.49 -1.47
CA GLN A 43 2.62 1.62 -1.32
C GLN A 43 3.34 1.61 -2.68
N GLY A 44 2.93 0.71 -3.60
CA GLY A 44 3.46 0.66 -4.96
C GLY A 44 3.21 1.97 -5.71
N LEU A 45 1.99 2.52 -5.63
CA LEU A 45 1.66 3.80 -6.25
C LEU A 45 2.53 4.96 -5.72
N ILE A 46 2.82 4.98 -4.41
CA ILE A 46 3.70 5.99 -3.80
C ILE A 46 5.14 5.82 -4.31
N MET A 47 5.67 4.60 -4.34
CA MET A 47 7.02 4.32 -4.86
C MET A 47 7.16 4.76 -6.32
N ARG A 48 6.13 4.53 -7.14
CA ARG A 48 6.08 5.00 -8.52
C ARG A 48 6.15 6.53 -8.61
N GLN A 49 5.44 7.24 -7.74
CA GLN A 49 5.46 8.71 -7.69
C GLN A 49 6.84 9.25 -7.27
N ASP A 50 7.53 8.53 -6.39
CA ASP A 50 8.90 8.82 -5.96
C ASP A 50 9.97 8.45 -7.02
N GLY A 51 9.58 7.93 -8.19
CA GLY A 51 10.49 7.51 -9.28
C GLY A 51 11.15 6.14 -9.06
N LYS A 52 10.77 5.42 -7.99
CA LYS A 52 11.28 4.09 -7.65
C LYS A 52 10.50 3.01 -8.39
N ILE A 53 10.69 2.97 -9.71
CA ILE A 53 9.89 2.13 -10.61
C ILE A 53 10.05 0.63 -10.31
N GLN A 54 11.27 0.17 -9.99
CA GLN A 54 11.52 -1.24 -9.66
C GLN A 54 10.82 -1.65 -8.36
N GLU A 55 10.99 -0.88 -7.28
CA GLU A 55 10.33 -1.16 -6.00
C GLU A 55 8.80 -1.17 -6.15
N SER A 56 8.25 -0.26 -6.96
CA SER A 56 6.83 -0.23 -7.28
C SER A 56 6.38 -1.50 -8.02
N LEU A 57 7.18 -1.99 -8.97
CA LEU A 57 6.85 -3.19 -9.73
C LEU A 57 6.81 -4.43 -8.83
N ASP A 58 7.80 -4.58 -7.94
CA ASP A 58 7.89 -5.71 -7.01
C ASP A 58 6.66 -5.75 -6.07
N LEU A 59 6.19 -4.57 -5.63
CA LEU A 59 4.96 -4.43 -4.83
C LEU A 59 3.71 -4.83 -5.63
N PHE A 60 3.61 -4.44 -6.90
CA PHE A 60 2.47 -4.84 -7.74
C PHE A 60 2.45 -6.34 -8.05
N GLN A 61 3.63 -6.94 -8.26
CA GLN A 61 3.75 -8.39 -8.40
C GLN A 61 3.30 -9.10 -7.12
N THR A 62 3.67 -8.57 -5.95
CA THR A 62 3.20 -9.08 -4.67
C THR A 62 1.67 -8.99 -4.55
N CYS A 63 1.05 -7.90 -4.99
CA CYS A 63 -0.41 -7.77 -5.03
C CYS A 63 -1.05 -8.86 -5.91
N ALA A 64 -0.51 -9.10 -7.11
CA ALA A 64 -1.01 -10.13 -8.02
C ALA A 64 -0.88 -11.56 -7.44
N LEU A 65 0.08 -11.81 -6.55
CA LEU A 65 0.20 -13.08 -5.83
C LEU A 65 -0.80 -13.18 -4.66
N LEU A 66 -1.12 -12.06 -4.02
CA LEU A 66 -2.09 -12.01 -2.92
C LEU A 66 -3.54 -12.19 -3.40
N ASN A 67 -3.83 -11.82 -4.64
CA ASN A 67 -5.14 -11.97 -5.27
C ASN A 67 -4.98 -12.44 -6.73
N PRO A 68 -4.85 -13.76 -6.96
CA PRO A 68 -4.53 -14.32 -8.28
C PRO A 68 -5.73 -14.50 -9.23
N GLU A 69 -6.88 -13.87 -8.97
CA GLU A 69 -8.08 -13.94 -9.84
C GLU A 69 -8.07 -12.95 -11.02
#